data_AF-A0A3R6VK97-F1
#
_entry.id   AF-A0A3R6VK97-F1
#
_cell.length_a   1.000
_cell.length_b   1.000
_cell.length_c   1.000
_cell.angle_alpha   90.00
_cell.angle_beta   90.00
_cell.angle_gamma   90.00
#
_symmetry.space_group_name_H-M   'P 1'
#
loop_
_entity.id
_entity.type
_entity.pdbx_description
1 polymer ?
#
loop_
_entity_poly.entity_id
_entity_poly.type
_entity_poly.pdbx_seq_one_letter_code
_entity_poly.pdbx_strand_id
1 'polypeptide(L)'
;MSGFKLHAHDVLRDPTKDELYNGPKREKLPVAVQKMDVADTACTFCGVSYFVFAEVQELQDRVLKYERQCKRENATNAAVRHDLITWTEGFNSSMAVATAKLAELHQRNIAQTSTIQSLQAQLRAKEAEVDGIRQSCVEESASKVRHLEAALATKQCCIEEHAQQMESALREARILHDAAEARWGRERAALASQHSVKLAAEAQERQRLETLVMKMEQDVHGSAVAAQEWEAKATQSDAQLADVMRRMQVQAASVLEAQANVQRMEAMVAQYQAEAARVAANAEVERADVGALHEAAAKYQHLVTALEKNKALLLAEREELKKAVAVGDDRVKQQAFRSKVDQERVDWDHKLVGWQKKAMEADAKLAAATKELQQARANPVVVKEVVVQEVPCNNNSNDKLEAEIQRLTQAIDKKDDEIHLLQLTVHRECMERTSMLEKMRSAKILPDMVTSQVEMDSRQHRDEIDGCGDDHPNGNNTGGGGNGLASLYEKLRKKKARQKTKA
;
A
#
# COMPACT_ATOMS: atom_id res chain seq x y z
N MET A 1 -35.92 57.85 45.56
CA MET A 1 -36.37 58.36 46.87
C MET A 1 -35.86 59.79 47.03
N SER A 2 -36.68 60.76 46.62
CA SER A 2 -36.33 62.19 46.62
C SER A 2 -36.80 62.80 47.94
N GLY A 3 -35.86 63.40 48.68
CA GLY A 3 -36.14 64.15 49.90
C GLY A 3 -36.86 65.46 49.58
N PHE A 4 -38.19 65.42 49.52
CA PHE A 4 -39.03 66.61 49.63
C PHE A 4 -38.90 67.17 51.05
N LYS A 5 -37.91 68.03 51.28
CA LYS A 5 -37.93 68.95 52.43
C LYS A 5 -38.94 70.05 52.10
N LEU A 6 -40.19 69.86 52.54
CA LEU A 6 -41.14 70.96 52.73
C LEU A 6 -40.41 72.00 53.58
N HIS A 7 -40.03 73.13 52.98
CA HIS A 7 -39.63 74.29 53.76
C HIS A 7 -40.80 74.62 54.68
N ALA A 8 -40.51 74.76 55.98
CA ALA A 8 -41.49 75.16 56.97
C ALA A 8 -42.20 76.40 56.42
N HIS A 9 -43.43 76.24 55.97
CA HIS A 9 -44.32 77.35 55.77
C HIS A 9 -44.31 78.12 57.09
N ASP A 10 -43.95 79.40 57.04
CA ASP A 10 -44.21 80.31 58.14
C ASP A 10 -45.66 80.07 58.55
N VAL A 11 -45.80 79.39 59.68
CA VAL A 11 -47.08 78.97 60.25
C VAL A 11 -47.94 80.21 60.24
N LEU A 12 -49.14 80.13 59.66
CA LEU A 12 -50.19 81.11 59.86
C LEU A 12 -50.43 81.16 61.36
N ARG A 13 -49.69 82.04 62.05
CA ARG A 13 -49.78 82.24 63.47
C ARG A 13 -51.04 83.05 63.68
N ASP A 14 -51.95 82.55 64.51
CA ASP A 14 -53.06 83.36 64.97
C ASP A 14 -52.50 84.67 65.56
N PRO A 15 -52.96 85.85 65.11
CA PRO A 15 -52.46 87.11 65.61
C PRO A 15 -52.58 87.12 67.14
N THR A 16 -51.54 87.56 67.84
CA THR A 16 -51.66 87.67 69.29
C THR A 16 -52.74 88.70 69.66
N LYS A 17 -53.42 88.51 70.81
CA LYS A 17 -54.50 89.40 71.27
C LYS A 17 -54.10 90.89 71.25
N ASP A 18 -52.82 91.15 71.47
CA ASP A 18 -52.22 92.48 71.44
C ASP A 18 -52.05 93.04 70.01
N GLU A 19 -51.70 92.19 69.04
CA GLU A 19 -51.62 92.56 67.61
C GLU A 19 -53.02 92.78 67.00
N LEU A 20 -54.04 92.05 67.48
CA LEU A 20 -55.44 92.23 67.07
C LEU A 20 -56.06 93.54 67.57
N TYR A 21 -55.69 94.01 68.77
CA TYR A 21 -56.26 95.24 69.35
C TYR A 21 -55.46 96.50 69.03
N ASN A 22 -54.13 96.39 68.91
CA ASN A 22 -53.26 97.55 68.72
C ASN A 22 -52.76 97.72 67.29
N GLY A 23 -53.06 96.77 66.40
CA GLY A 23 -52.61 96.79 65.01
C GLY A 23 -51.09 96.67 64.87
N PRO A 24 -50.57 96.71 63.63
CA PRO A 24 -49.14 96.76 63.35
C PRO A 24 -48.45 97.93 64.08
N LYS A 25 -47.19 97.76 64.48
CA LYS A 25 -46.42 98.88 65.05
C LYS A 25 -46.21 99.96 63.98
N ARG A 26 -46.34 101.24 64.38
CA ARG A 26 -46.29 102.41 63.48
C ARG A 26 -45.04 102.44 62.59
N GLU A 27 -43.91 101.95 63.10
CA GLU A 27 -42.62 101.82 62.40
C GLU A 27 -42.67 100.99 61.09
N LYS A 28 -43.70 100.15 60.91
CA LYS A 28 -43.90 99.33 59.71
C LYS A 28 -44.74 100.01 58.62
N LEU A 29 -45.29 101.20 58.90
CA LEU A 29 -46.05 101.99 57.93
C LEU A 29 -45.12 102.82 57.01
N PRO A 30 -45.57 103.28 55.84
CA PRO A 30 -44.80 104.21 55.01
C PRO A 30 -44.40 105.48 55.77
N VAL A 31 -43.20 106.00 55.53
CA VAL A 31 -42.59 107.14 56.29
C VAL A 31 -43.49 108.39 56.35
N ALA A 32 -44.34 108.60 55.34
CA ALA A 32 -45.31 109.69 55.31
C ALA A 32 -46.40 109.56 56.39
N VAL A 33 -46.88 108.33 56.66
CA VAL A 33 -47.94 108.04 57.64
C VAL A 33 -47.38 107.93 59.05
N GLN A 34 -46.10 107.52 59.19
CA GLN A 34 -45.41 107.50 60.49
C GLN A 34 -45.32 108.88 61.15
N LYS A 35 -45.35 109.95 60.35
CA LYS A 35 -45.22 111.35 60.80
C LYS A 35 -46.55 112.06 61.05
N MET A 36 -47.69 111.41 60.79
CA MET A 36 -49.02 111.97 61.08
C MET A 36 -49.33 111.88 62.58
N ASP A 37 -50.42 112.47 63.07
CA ASP A 37 -50.88 112.27 64.45
C ASP A 37 -51.70 110.97 64.58
N VAL A 38 -51.75 110.35 65.77
CA VAL A 38 -52.38 109.03 65.98
C VAL A 38 -53.87 109.04 65.60
N ALA A 39 -54.56 110.18 65.82
CA ALA A 39 -55.97 110.37 65.47
C ALA A 39 -56.24 110.41 63.95
N ASP A 40 -55.24 110.73 63.13
CA ASP A 40 -55.36 110.88 61.66
C ASP A 40 -54.82 109.67 60.89
N THR A 41 -54.62 108.54 61.58
CA THR A 41 -54.14 107.29 60.97
C THR A 41 -55.25 106.48 60.27
N ALA A 42 -56.45 107.03 60.15
CA ALA A 42 -57.52 106.52 59.29
C ALA A 42 -57.72 107.46 58.10
N CYS A 43 -57.91 106.90 56.91
CA CYS A 43 -58.21 107.70 55.73
C CYS A 43 -59.57 108.39 55.93
N THR A 44 -59.59 109.73 55.90
CA THR A 44 -60.80 110.54 56.10
C THR A 44 -61.87 110.34 55.04
N PHE A 45 -61.53 109.75 53.88
CA PHE A 45 -62.47 109.56 52.77
C PHE A 45 -63.17 108.19 52.79
N CYS A 46 -62.52 107.14 53.32
CA CYS A 46 -63.10 105.78 53.37
C CYS A 46 -63.20 105.18 54.78
N GLY A 47 -62.71 105.88 55.81
CA GLY A 47 -62.77 105.45 57.21
C GLY A 47 -61.89 104.24 57.56
N VAL A 48 -61.12 103.71 56.60
CA VAL A 48 -60.25 102.54 56.81
C VAL A 48 -58.91 102.98 57.40
N SER A 49 -58.49 102.32 58.48
CA SER A 49 -57.19 102.54 59.12
C SER A 49 -56.05 102.20 58.16
N TYR A 50 -55.02 103.07 58.07
CA TYR A 50 -53.81 102.80 57.27
C TYR A 50 -53.10 101.50 57.69
N PHE A 51 -53.37 101.01 58.89
CA PHE A 51 -52.94 99.69 59.37
C PHE A 51 -53.60 98.51 58.64
N VAL A 52 -54.92 98.57 58.42
CA VAL A 52 -55.65 97.57 57.62
C VAL A 52 -55.16 97.63 56.16
N PHE A 53 -54.87 98.82 55.66
CA PHE A 53 -54.31 98.99 54.32
C PHE A 53 -52.90 98.35 54.20
N ALA A 54 -52.03 98.52 55.20
CA ALA A 54 -50.71 97.89 55.23
C ALA A 54 -50.79 96.36 55.33
N GLU A 55 -51.73 95.82 56.11
CA GLU A 55 -51.95 94.38 56.21
C GLU A 55 -52.55 93.79 54.93
N VAL A 56 -53.50 94.49 54.29
CA VAL A 56 -54.01 94.13 52.96
C VAL A 56 -52.90 94.17 51.92
N GLN A 57 -52.01 95.16 51.96
CA GLN A 57 -50.85 95.26 51.06
C GLN A 57 -49.86 94.11 51.30
N GLU A 58 -49.58 93.77 52.56
CA GLU A 58 -48.71 92.64 52.92
C GLU A 58 -49.31 91.29 52.49
N LEU A 59 -50.63 91.13 52.65
CA LEU A 59 -51.37 89.96 52.16
C LEU A 59 -51.34 89.89 50.62
N GLN A 60 -51.53 91.00 49.92
CA GLN A 60 -51.38 91.06 48.45
C GLN A 60 -49.97 90.66 48.01
N ASP A 61 -48.93 91.14 48.70
CA ASP A 61 -47.54 90.77 48.43
C ASP A 61 -47.28 89.28 48.70
N ARG A 62 -47.86 88.70 49.76
CA ARG A 62 -47.78 87.27 50.05
C ARG A 62 -48.54 86.43 49.01
N VAL A 63 -49.73 86.85 48.59
CA VAL A 63 -50.48 86.18 47.51
C VAL A 63 -49.69 86.21 46.21
N LEU A 64 -49.11 87.35 45.82
CA LEU A 64 -48.26 87.45 44.64
C LEU A 64 -47.00 86.58 44.74
N LYS A 65 -46.43 86.40 45.95
CA LYS A 65 -45.32 85.46 46.18
C LYS A 65 -45.78 84.01 46.03
N TYR A 66 -46.92 83.63 46.62
CA TYR A 66 -47.49 82.28 46.51
C TYR A 66 -47.92 81.95 45.08
N GLU A 67 -48.51 82.89 44.34
CA GLU A 67 -48.81 82.71 42.92
C GLU A 67 -47.54 82.49 42.09
N ARG A 68 -46.48 83.26 42.36
CA ARG A 68 -45.18 83.06 41.72
C ARG A 68 -44.53 81.74 42.10
N GLN A 69 -44.74 81.25 43.32
CA GLN A 69 -44.26 79.94 43.77
C GLN A 69 -45.07 78.82 43.10
N CYS A 70 -46.40 78.91 43.12
CA CYS A 70 -47.29 77.94 42.49
C CYS A 70 -47.06 77.86 40.97
N LYS A 71 -46.86 78.99 40.29
CA LYS A 71 -46.46 79.01 38.87
C LYS A 71 -45.11 78.32 38.63
N ARG A 72 -44.13 78.53 39.51
CA ARG A 72 -42.84 77.85 39.44
C ARG A 72 -42.97 76.34 39.69
N GLU A 73 -43.72 75.94 40.71
CA GLU A 73 -43.97 74.53 41.03
C GLU A 73 -44.75 73.81 39.93
N ASN A 74 -45.74 74.48 39.32
CA ASN A 74 -46.46 73.97 38.17
C ASN A 74 -45.55 73.80 36.95
N ALA A 75 -44.66 74.75 36.68
CA ALA A 75 -43.67 74.63 35.61
C ALA A 75 -42.68 73.47 35.87
N THR A 76 -42.18 73.32 37.10
CA THR A 76 -41.30 72.20 37.46
C THR A 76 -42.03 70.86 37.39
N ASN A 77 -43.29 70.79 37.84
CA ASN A 77 -44.11 69.58 37.75
C ASN A 77 -44.41 69.22 36.29
N ALA A 78 -44.66 70.21 35.43
CA ALA A 78 -44.83 69.99 34.00
C ALA A 78 -43.55 69.44 33.35
N ALA A 79 -42.38 69.99 33.69
CA ALA A 79 -41.09 69.49 33.22
C ALA A 79 -40.82 68.05 33.67
N VAL A 80 -41.04 67.73 34.96
CA VAL A 80 -40.88 66.37 35.49
C VAL A 80 -41.83 65.38 34.82
N ARG A 81 -43.09 65.77 34.54
CA ARG A 81 -44.03 64.93 33.78
C ARG A 81 -43.55 64.68 32.36
N HIS A 82 -43.05 65.71 31.68
CA HIS A 82 -42.48 65.58 30.35
C HIS A 82 -41.27 64.63 30.34
N ASP A 83 -40.36 64.76 31.30
CA ASP A 83 -39.20 63.88 31.45
C ASP A 83 -39.62 62.43 31.71
N LEU A 84 -40.64 62.21 32.54
CA LEU A 84 -41.17 60.89 32.82
C LEU A 84 -41.80 60.24 31.58
N ILE A 85 -42.53 61.01 30.77
CA ILE A 85 -43.10 60.53 29.50
C ILE A 85 -41.96 60.16 28.55
N THR A 86 -41.00 61.06 28.35
CA THR A 86 -39.84 60.85 27.45
C THR A 86 -39.03 59.62 27.89
N TRP A 87 -38.80 59.46 29.20
CA TRP A 87 -38.11 58.29 29.75
C TRP A 87 -38.91 57.00 29.54
N THR A 88 -40.23 57.04 29.75
CA THR A 88 -41.12 55.88 29.57
C THR A 88 -41.16 55.45 28.10
N GLU A 89 -41.23 56.41 27.17
CA GLU A 89 -41.15 56.15 25.72
C GLU A 89 -39.80 55.55 25.34
N GLY A 90 -38.69 56.13 25.83
CA GLY A 90 -37.34 55.61 25.59
C GLY A 90 -37.14 54.21 26.16
N PHE A 91 -37.67 53.94 27.35
CA PHE A 91 -37.65 52.62 27.98
C PHE A 91 -38.46 51.60 27.19
N ASN A 92 -39.70 51.94 26.80
CA ASN A 92 -40.56 51.07 26.00
C ASN A 92 -39.95 50.76 24.63
N SER A 93 -39.35 51.77 23.98
CA SER A 93 -38.64 51.59 22.71
C SER A 93 -37.43 50.66 22.86
N SER A 94 -36.62 50.86 23.89
CA SER A 94 -35.47 49.99 24.20
C SER A 94 -35.90 48.56 24.50
N MET A 95 -37.00 48.41 25.25
CA MET A 95 -37.58 47.11 25.57
C MET A 95 -38.09 46.40 24.31
N ALA A 96 -38.80 47.10 23.42
CA ALA A 96 -39.26 46.54 22.16
C ALA A 96 -38.11 46.05 21.28
N VAL A 97 -37.01 46.83 21.19
CA VAL A 97 -35.79 46.41 20.47
C VAL A 97 -35.17 45.17 21.10
N ALA A 98 -35.06 45.12 22.44
CA ALA A 98 -34.52 43.98 23.15
C ALA A 98 -35.38 42.72 22.95
N THR A 99 -36.71 42.84 23.02
CA THR A 99 -37.64 41.72 22.78
C THR A 99 -37.56 41.23 21.34
N ALA A 100 -37.50 42.14 20.36
CA ALA A 100 -37.33 41.78 18.95
C ALA A 100 -35.99 41.06 18.71
N LYS A 101 -34.90 41.52 19.33
CA LYS A 101 -33.60 40.88 19.21
C LYS A 101 -33.57 39.49 19.85
N LEU A 102 -34.24 39.33 21.00
CA LEU A 102 -34.38 38.03 21.66
C LEU A 102 -35.16 37.04 20.79
N ALA A 103 -36.24 37.49 20.14
CA ALA A 103 -37.01 36.68 19.20
C ALA A 103 -36.17 36.27 17.97
N GLU A 104 -35.40 37.19 17.39
CA GLU A 104 -34.49 36.90 16.27
C GLU A 104 -33.45 35.85 16.66
N LEU A 105 -32.82 35.99 17.83
CA LEU A 105 -31.83 35.03 18.34
C LEU A 105 -32.47 33.66 18.61
N HIS A 106 -33.68 33.62 19.16
CA HIS A 106 -34.41 32.38 19.39
C HIS A 106 -34.72 31.67 18.06
N GLN A 107 -35.19 32.40 17.05
CA GLN A 107 -35.46 31.85 15.73
C GLN A 107 -34.19 31.32 15.06
N ARG A 108 -33.07 32.05 15.18
CA ARG A 108 -31.77 31.61 14.69
C ARG A 108 -31.29 30.34 15.40
N ASN A 109 -31.49 30.25 16.71
CA ASN A 109 -31.14 29.07 17.50
C ASN A 109 -31.96 27.84 17.05
N ILE A 110 -33.26 28.00 16.81
CA ILE A 110 -34.13 26.93 16.28
C ILE A 110 -33.61 26.44 14.92
N ALA A 111 -33.31 27.37 14.00
CA ALA A 111 -32.80 27.02 12.66
C ALA A 111 -31.41 26.35 12.72
N GLN A 112 -30.55 26.78 13.64
CA GLN A 112 -29.26 26.12 13.86
C GLN A 112 -29.45 24.71 14.43
N THR A 113 -30.37 24.54 15.38
CA THR A 113 -30.68 23.24 15.99
C THR A 113 -31.22 22.26 14.95
N SER A 114 -32.13 22.70 14.07
CA SER A 114 -32.64 21.85 12.99
C SER A 114 -31.55 21.46 11.98
N THR A 115 -30.63 22.38 11.68
CA THR A 115 -29.47 22.10 10.80
C THR A 115 -28.54 21.06 11.43
N ILE A 116 -28.23 21.22 12.72
CA ILE A 116 -27.39 20.26 13.47
C ILE A 116 -28.05 18.88 13.49
N GLN A 117 -29.35 18.79 13.75
CA GLN A 117 -30.08 17.52 13.74
C GLN A 117 -30.06 16.86 12.35
N SER A 118 -30.24 17.64 11.28
CA SER A 118 -30.14 17.13 9.91
C SER A 118 -28.76 16.57 9.59
N LEU A 119 -27.70 17.32 9.94
CA LEU A 119 -26.32 16.87 9.74
C LEU A 119 -25.99 15.62 10.57
N GLN A 120 -26.48 15.54 11.81
CA GLN A 120 -26.33 14.35 12.64
C GLN A 120 -27.03 13.12 12.03
N ALA A 121 -28.22 13.31 11.44
CA ALA A 121 -28.92 12.23 10.74
C ALA A 121 -28.15 11.77 9.49
N GLN A 122 -27.61 12.69 8.70
CA GLN A 122 -26.77 12.38 7.54
C GLN A 122 -25.48 11.65 7.95
N LEU A 123 -24.83 12.09 9.04
CA LEU A 123 -23.63 11.46 9.57
C LEU A 123 -23.92 10.01 9.98
N ARG A 124 -24.99 9.77 10.75
CA ARG A 124 -25.41 8.42 11.15
C ARG A 124 -25.75 7.52 9.95
N ALA A 125 -26.38 8.08 8.92
CA ALA A 125 -26.67 7.34 7.69
C ALA A 125 -25.38 6.93 6.96
N LYS A 126 -24.38 7.82 6.90
CA LYS A 126 -23.08 7.53 6.30
C LYS A 126 -22.24 6.56 7.13
N GLU A 127 -22.29 6.65 8.45
CA GLU A 127 -21.68 5.65 9.35
C GLU A 127 -22.28 4.26 9.11
N ALA A 128 -23.61 4.15 9.02
CA ALA A 128 -24.27 2.88 8.71
C ALA A 128 -23.92 2.33 7.31
N GLU A 129 -23.77 3.20 6.31
CA GLU A 129 -23.33 2.81 4.96
C GLU A 129 -21.89 2.25 4.99
N VAL A 130 -20.98 2.94 5.68
CA VAL A 130 -19.59 2.49 5.83
C VAL A 130 -19.51 1.17 6.59
N ASP A 131 -20.30 1.00 7.65
CA ASP A 131 -20.35 -0.25 8.41
C ASP A 131 -20.94 -1.40 7.57
N GLY A 132 -21.96 -1.12 6.75
CA GLY A 132 -22.49 -2.10 5.78
C GLY A 132 -21.44 -2.53 4.75
N ILE A 133 -20.66 -1.60 4.20
CA ILE A 133 -19.56 -1.91 3.27
C ILE A 133 -18.47 -2.74 3.98
N ARG A 134 -18.09 -2.37 5.21
CA ARG A 134 -17.10 -3.12 5.99
C ARG A 134 -17.56 -4.56 6.24
N GLN A 135 -18.82 -4.73 6.62
CA GLN A 135 -19.38 -6.06 6.87
C GLN A 135 -19.41 -6.91 5.59
N SER A 136 -19.86 -6.33 4.46
CA SER A 136 -19.81 -7.01 3.16
C SER A 136 -18.39 -7.41 2.75
N CYS A 137 -17.39 -6.55 2.95
CA CYS A 137 -15.99 -6.87 2.64
C CYS A 137 -15.44 -8.00 3.53
N VAL A 138 -15.81 -8.01 4.81
CA VAL A 138 -15.41 -9.08 5.75
C VAL A 138 -16.07 -10.40 5.36
N GLU A 139 -17.36 -10.39 5.02
CA GLU A 139 -18.10 -11.58 4.60
C GLU A 139 -17.56 -12.14 3.27
N GLU A 140 -17.27 -11.27 2.29
CA GLU A 140 -16.66 -11.66 1.02
C GLU A 140 -15.27 -12.28 1.26
N SER A 141 -14.44 -11.65 2.09
CA SER A 141 -13.12 -12.16 2.45
C SER A 141 -13.21 -13.52 3.17
N ALA A 142 -14.14 -13.66 4.12
CA ALA A 142 -14.38 -14.92 4.82
C ALA A 142 -14.90 -16.02 3.89
N SER A 143 -15.71 -15.68 2.88
CA SER A 143 -16.15 -16.64 1.86
C SER A 143 -15.00 -17.13 0.98
N LYS A 144 -14.09 -16.23 0.55
CA LYS A 144 -12.90 -16.57 -0.22
C LYS A 144 -11.96 -17.46 0.57
N VAL A 145 -11.73 -17.15 1.85
CA VAL A 145 -10.91 -17.98 2.74
C VAL A 145 -11.50 -19.38 2.87
N ARG A 146 -12.81 -19.52 3.16
CA ARG A 146 -13.47 -20.83 3.22
C ARG A 146 -13.33 -21.63 1.92
N HIS A 147 -13.44 -20.97 0.76
CA HIS A 147 -13.26 -21.64 -0.52
C HIS A 147 -11.83 -22.14 -0.73
N LEU A 148 -10.84 -21.33 -0.37
CA LEU A 148 -9.43 -21.72 -0.44
C LEU A 148 -9.09 -22.85 0.54
N GLU A 149 -9.63 -22.81 1.76
CA GLU A 149 -9.47 -23.89 2.74
C GLU A 149 -10.06 -25.22 2.24
N ALA A 150 -11.25 -25.18 1.63
CA ALA A 150 -11.87 -26.36 1.03
C ALA A 150 -11.06 -26.90 -0.16
N ALA A 151 -10.53 -26.02 -1.00
CA ALA A 151 -9.66 -26.40 -2.12
C ALA A 151 -8.35 -27.03 -1.63
N LEU A 152 -7.74 -26.48 -0.58
CA LEU A 152 -6.54 -27.03 0.05
C LEU A 152 -6.81 -28.40 0.67
N ALA A 153 -7.93 -28.57 1.38
CA ALA A 153 -8.33 -29.87 1.94
C ALA A 153 -8.52 -30.93 0.84
N THR A 154 -9.14 -30.55 -0.29
CA THR A 154 -9.30 -31.44 -1.45
C THR A 154 -7.94 -31.84 -2.04
N LYS A 155 -7.03 -30.87 -2.21
CA LYS A 155 -5.67 -31.15 -2.73
C LYS A 155 -4.88 -32.04 -1.78
N GLN A 156 -5.00 -31.83 -0.47
CA GLN A 156 -4.37 -32.67 0.54
C GLN A 156 -4.86 -34.12 0.45
N CYS A 157 -6.18 -34.33 0.31
CA CYS A 157 -6.75 -35.66 0.11
C CYS A 157 -6.21 -36.34 -1.15
N CYS A 158 -6.12 -35.64 -2.29
CA CYS A 158 -5.54 -36.20 -3.51
C CYS A 158 -4.05 -36.55 -3.35
N ILE A 159 -3.28 -35.75 -2.61
CA ILE A 159 -1.87 -36.05 -2.33
C ILE A 159 -1.75 -37.32 -1.48
N GLU A 160 -2.60 -37.48 -0.47
CA GLU A 160 -2.64 -38.68 0.37
C GLU A 160 -3.04 -39.92 -0.43
N GLU A 161 -4.03 -39.82 -1.32
CA GLU A 161 -4.43 -40.90 -2.24
C GLU A 161 -3.26 -41.30 -3.16
N HIS A 162 -2.58 -40.34 -3.77
CA HIS A 162 -1.42 -40.61 -4.62
C HIS A 162 -0.25 -41.21 -3.83
N ALA A 163 -0.02 -40.76 -2.60
CA ALA A 163 0.99 -41.35 -1.72
C ALA A 163 0.68 -42.82 -1.40
N GLN A 164 -0.58 -43.14 -1.07
CA GLN A 164 -1.03 -44.50 -0.82
C GLN A 164 -0.93 -45.39 -2.08
N GLN A 165 -1.25 -44.85 -3.26
CA GLN A 165 -1.08 -45.55 -4.54
C GLN A 165 0.39 -45.86 -4.79
N MET A 166 1.28 -44.89 -4.60
CA MET A 166 2.72 -45.07 -4.78
C MET A 166 3.29 -46.10 -3.79
N GLU A 167 2.87 -46.04 -2.52
CA GLU A 167 3.29 -47.01 -1.52
C GLU A 167 2.83 -48.43 -1.87
N SER A 168 1.60 -48.57 -2.37
CA SER A 168 1.05 -49.86 -2.81
C SER A 168 1.80 -50.41 -4.03
N ALA A 169 2.09 -49.56 -5.02
CA ALA A 169 2.89 -49.94 -6.19
C ALA A 169 4.32 -50.36 -5.79
N LEU A 170 4.95 -49.67 -4.84
CA LEU A 170 6.27 -50.06 -4.32
C LEU A 170 6.21 -51.38 -3.56
N ARG A 171 5.16 -51.62 -2.77
CA ARG A 171 4.93 -52.91 -2.10
C ARG A 171 4.78 -54.05 -3.11
N GLU A 172 3.99 -53.86 -4.16
CA GLU A 172 3.81 -54.84 -5.23
C GLU A 172 5.12 -55.11 -5.99
N ALA A 173 5.85 -54.05 -6.36
CA ALA A 173 7.14 -54.18 -7.02
C ALA A 173 8.15 -54.95 -6.17
N ARG A 174 8.15 -54.74 -4.85
CA ARG A 174 8.99 -55.51 -3.92
C ARG A 174 8.62 -56.99 -3.88
N ILE A 175 7.33 -57.32 -3.81
CA ILE A 175 6.87 -58.72 -3.83
C ILE A 175 7.30 -59.41 -5.14
N LEU A 176 7.16 -58.71 -6.28
CA LEU A 176 7.58 -59.24 -7.58
C LEU A 176 9.10 -59.45 -7.66
N HIS A 177 9.88 -58.52 -7.11
CA HIS A 177 11.33 -58.62 -7.00
C HIS A 177 11.73 -59.82 -6.14
N ASP A 178 11.21 -59.94 -4.92
CA ASP A 178 11.52 -61.06 -4.01
C ASP A 178 11.13 -62.41 -4.64
N ALA A 179 10.01 -62.47 -5.37
CA ALA A 179 9.60 -63.66 -6.11
C ALA A 179 10.52 -63.97 -7.30
N ALA A 180 11.05 -62.96 -7.98
CA ALA A 180 12.05 -63.13 -9.05
C ALA A 180 13.39 -63.61 -8.48
N GLU A 181 13.86 -63.04 -7.38
CA GLU A 181 15.08 -63.49 -6.69
C GLU A 181 14.96 -64.93 -6.20
N ALA A 182 13.80 -65.32 -5.65
CA ALA A 182 13.55 -66.69 -5.24
C ALA A 182 13.52 -67.66 -6.42
N ARG A 183 12.96 -67.26 -7.58
CA ARG A 183 12.99 -68.04 -8.83
C ARG A 183 14.43 -68.24 -9.31
N TRP A 184 15.19 -67.16 -9.39
CA TRP A 184 16.61 -67.19 -9.77
C TRP A 184 17.45 -68.02 -8.80
N GLY A 185 17.18 -67.95 -7.49
CA GLY A 185 17.81 -68.79 -6.47
C GLY A 185 17.54 -70.28 -6.70
N ARG A 186 16.30 -70.65 -7.02
CA ARG A 186 15.93 -72.03 -7.35
C ARG A 186 16.61 -72.51 -8.63
N GLU A 187 16.63 -71.70 -9.68
CA GLU A 187 17.30 -72.03 -10.94
C GLU A 187 18.81 -72.24 -10.74
N ARG A 188 19.47 -71.34 -10.00
CA ARG A 188 20.89 -71.50 -9.64
C ARG A 188 21.14 -72.78 -8.85
N ALA A 189 20.31 -73.09 -7.86
CA ALA A 189 20.44 -74.33 -7.07
C ALA A 189 20.21 -75.57 -7.95
N ALA A 190 19.24 -75.54 -8.85
CA ALA A 190 18.98 -76.62 -9.80
C ALA A 190 20.19 -76.83 -10.74
N LEU A 191 20.73 -75.76 -11.32
CA LEU A 191 21.93 -75.82 -12.16
C LEU A 191 23.16 -76.33 -11.39
N ALA A 192 23.37 -75.86 -10.16
CA ALA A 192 24.44 -76.35 -9.30
C ALA A 192 24.28 -77.85 -8.99
N SER A 193 23.05 -78.32 -8.75
CA SER A 193 22.78 -79.75 -8.54
C SER A 193 22.96 -80.59 -9.81
N GLN A 194 22.57 -80.08 -10.97
CA GLN A 194 22.82 -80.75 -12.26
C GLN A 194 24.31 -80.87 -12.52
N HIS A 195 25.06 -79.80 -12.26
CA HIS A 195 26.52 -79.79 -12.39
C HIS A 195 27.19 -80.78 -11.43
N SER A 196 26.75 -80.83 -10.17
CA SER A 196 27.32 -81.78 -9.19
C SER A 196 27.01 -83.24 -9.54
N VAL A 197 25.79 -83.54 -10.00
CA VAL A 197 25.42 -84.88 -10.49
C VAL A 197 26.25 -85.26 -11.71
N LYS A 198 26.45 -84.33 -12.65
CA LYS A 198 27.29 -84.55 -13.83
C LYS A 198 28.74 -84.86 -13.43
N LEU A 199 29.32 -84.07 -12.53
CA LEU A 199 30.67 -84.33 -12.01
C LEU A 199 30.78 -85.69 -11.31
N ALA A 200 29.77 -86.07 -10.51
CA ALA A 200 29.75 -87.37 -9.86
C ALA A 200 29.66 -88.53 -10.87
N ALA A 201 28.84 -88.38 -11.93
CA ALA A 201 28.74 -89.35 -13.01
C ALA A 201 30.05 -89.46 -13.81
N GLU A 202 30.68 -88.33 -14.13
CA GLU A 202 31.99 -88.29 -14.79
C GLU A 202 33.08 -88.94 -13.92
N ALA A 203 33.07 -88.70 -12.60
CA ALA A 203 33.98 -89.36 -11.66
C ALA A 203 33.75 -90.87 -11.58
N GLN A 204 32.49 -91.31 -11.59
CA GLN A 204 32.15 -92.74 -11.61
C GLN A 204 32.58 -93.41 -12.91
N GLU A 205 32.35 -92.78 -14.07
CA GLU A 205 32.81 -93.33 -15.35
C GLU A 205 34.34 -93.34 -15.42
N ARG A 206 35.00 -92.31 -14.89
CA ARG A 206 36.46 -92.30 -14.76
C ARG A 206 36.95 -93.47 -13.90
N GLN A 207 36.33 -93.73 -12.75
CA GLN A 207 36.69 -94.87 -11.90
C GLN A 207 36.43 -96.22 -12.61
N ARG A 208 35.34 -96.33 -13.37
CA ARG A 208 35.02 -97.52 -14.18
C ARG A 208 36.09 -97.75 -15.25
N LEU A 209 36.50 -96.69 -15.95
CA LEU A 209 37.57 -96.73 -16.93
C LEU A 209 38.92 -97.07 -16.29
N GLU A 210 39.26 -96.47 -15.15
CA GLU A 210 40.48 -96.79 -14.38
C GLU A 210 40.48 -98.27 -13.94
N THR A 211 39.34 -98.80 -13.50
CA THR A 211 39.19 -100.23 -13.15
C THR A 211 39.34 -101.14 -14.36
N LEU A 212 38.78 -100.74 -15.51
CA LEU A 212 38.91 -101.46 -16.78
C LEU A 212 40.38 -101.46 -17.24
N VAL A 213 41.07 -100.32 -17.14
CA VAL A 213 42.50 -100.21 -17.45
C VAL A 213 43.30 -101.11 -16.54
N MET A 214 43.10 -101.08 -15.21
CA MET A 214 43.75 -102.02 -14.29
C MET A 214 43.49 -103.48 -14.65
N LYS A 215 42.26 -103.82 -15.07
CA LYS A 215 41.93 -105.19 -15.50
C LYS A 215 42.64 -105.54 -16.80
N MET A 216 42.67 -104.64 -17.78
CA MET A 216 43.44 -104.84 -19.01
C MET A 216 44.94 -104.95 -18.73
N GLU A 217 45.48 -104.17 -17.80
CA GLU A 217 46.87 -104.28 -17.34
C GLU A 217 47.12 -105.62 -16.67
N GLN A 218 46.19 -106.12 -15.84
CA GLN A 218 46.27 -107.46 -15.24
C GLN A 218 46.13 -108.58 -16.27
N ASP A 219 45.25 -108.44 -17.26
CA ASP A 219 45.07 -109.39 -18.35
C ASP A 219 46.31 -109.39 -19.27
N VAL A 220 46.91 -108.23 -19.52
CA VAL A 220 48.19 -108.09 -20.23
C VAL A 220 49.31 -108.67 -19.38
N HIS A 221 49.34 -108.46 -18.07
CA HIS A 221 50.35 -109.04 -17.19
C HIS A 221 50.19 -110.56 -17.07
N GLY A 222 48.96 -111.06 -16.99
CA GLY A 222 48.64 -112.48 -17.02
C GLY A 222 48.95 -113.11 -18.38
N SER A 223 48.67 -112.40 -19.47
CA SER A 223 49.10 -112.79 -20.82
C SER A 223 50.60 -112.68 -20.99
N ALA A 224 51.29 -111.77 -20.29
CA ALA A 224 52.74 -111.62 -20.31
C ALA A 224 53.41 -112.72 -19.48
N VAL A 225 52.84 -113.13 -18.34
CA VAL A 225 53.29 -114.28 -17.54
C VAL A 225 53.00 -115.58 -18.28
N ALA A 226 51.82 -115.73 -18.89
CA ALA A 226 51.53 -116.84 -19.79
C ALA A 226 52.48 -116.83 -20.99
N ALA A 227 52.74 -115.65 -21.59
CA ALA A 227 53.74 -115.50 -22.64
C ALA A 227 55.14 -115.81 -22.12
N GLN A 228 55.49 -115.53 -20.87
CA GLN A 228 56.77 -115.86 -20.24
C GLN A 228 56.89 -117.35 -19.92
N GLU A 229 55.78 -118.05 -19.63
CA GLU A 229 55.71 -119.51 -19.54
C GLU A 229 55.79 -120.16 -20.93
N TRP A 230 55.15 -119.56 -21.94
CA TRP A 230 55.29 -119.93 -23.34
C TRP A 230 56.68 -119.60 -23.88
N GLU A 231 57.35 -118.55 -23.38
CA GLU A 231 58.70 -118.12 -23.75
C GLU A 231 59.76 -118.89 -22.96
N ALA A 232 59.46 -119.41 -21.78
CA ALA A 232 60.29 -120.43 -21.11
C ALA A 232 60.22 -121.78 -21.84
N LYS A 233 59.05 -122.14 -22.40
CA LYS A 233 58.87 -123.29 -23.31
C LYS A 233 59.42 -123.02 -24.72
N ALA A 234 59.36 -121.77 -25.18
CA ALA A 234 59.88 -121.36 -26.48
C ALA A 234 61.39 -121.15 -26.43
N THR A 235 62.02 -120.70 -25.35
CA THR A 235 63.50 -120.65 -25.19
C THR A 235 64.16 -122.03 -25.19
N GLN A 236 63.41 -123.07 -24.80
CA GLN A 236 63.79 -124.47 -25.02
C GLN A 236 63.70 -124.91 -26.51
N SER A 237 62.91 -124.19 -27.33
CA SER A 237 62.74 -124.40 -28.79
C SER A 237 63.47 -123.35 -29.66
N ASP A 238 63.80 -122.17 -29.12
CA ASP A 238 64.40 -120.98 -29.75
C ASP A 238 65.93 -121.05 -29.73
N ALA A 239 66.52 -121.93 -28.91
CA ALA A 239 67.88 -122.41 -29.18
C ALA A 239 67.99 -123.13 -30.55
N GLN A 240 66.86 -123.58 -31.13
CA GLN A 240 66.79 -124.19 -32.48
C GLN A 240 66.15 -123.28 -33.55
N LEU A 241 65.50 -122.17 -33.16
CA LEU A 241 64.83 -121.20 -34.05
C LEU A 241 65.47 -119.80 -34.07
N ALA A 242 66.50 -119.52 -33.25
CA ALA A 242 67.28 -118.28 -33.26
C ALA A 242 68.19 -118.08 -34.51
N ASP A 243 68.29 -119.09 -35.38
CA ASP A 243 69.03 -118.99 -36.64
C ASP A 243 68.13 -118.72 -37.87
N VAL A 244 66.80 -118.80 -37.72
CA VAL A 244 65.85 -118.61 -38.84
C VAL A 244 65.02 -117.33 -38.73
N MET A 245 64.69 -116.84 -37.52
CA MET A 245 63.86 -115.63 -37.34
C MET A 245 64.63 -114.30 -37.28
N ARG A 246 65.96 -114.30 -37.47
CA ARG A 246 66.73 -113.07 -37.77
C ARG A 246 66.48 -112.55 -39.19
N ARG A 247 65.73 -113.30 -40.02
CA ARG A 247 65.49 -112.99 -41.45
C ARG A 247 64.09 -112.45 -41.78
N MET A 248 63.18 -112.21 -40.83
CA MET A 248 61.78 -111.85 -41.17
C MET A 248 61.14 -110.65 -40.44
N GLN A 249 61.85 -109.87 -39.62
CA GLN A 249 61.23 -108.82 -38.80
C GLN A 249 61.85 -107.43 -38.97
N VAL A 250 61.71 -106.85 -40.17
CA VAL A 250 61.90 -105.40 -40.40
C VAL A 250 60.71 -104.74 -41.11
N GLN A 251 59.59 -105.43 -41.38
CA GLN A 251 58.51 -104.86 -42.21
C GLN A 251 57.13 -104.65 -41.54
N ALA A 252 56.97 -104.82 -40.22
CA ALA A 252 55.66 -104.61 -39.54
C ALA A 252 55.57 -103.39 -38.61
N ALA A 253 56.70 -102.74 -38.25
CA ALA A 253 56.71 -101.60 -37.32
C ALA A 253 56.21 -100.28 -37.96
N SER A 254 56.35 -100.12 -39.28
CA SER A 254 56.02 -98.87 -40.00
C SER A 254 54.52 -98.64 -40.20
N VAL A 255 53.69 -99.69 -40.19
CA VAL A 255 52.24 -99.57 -40.47
C VAL A 255 51.44 -99.21 -39.21
N LEU A 256 51.82 -99.73 -38.04
CA LEU A 256 51.19 -99.39 -36.76
C LEU A 256 51.52 -97.96 -36.31
N GLU A 257 52.73 -97.47 -36.60
CA GLU A 257 53.14 -96.09 -36.30
C GLU A 257 52.41 -95.07 -37.18
N ALA A 258 52.14 -95.41 -38.45
CA ALA A 258 51.30 -94.61 -39.33
C ALA A 258 49.83 -94.59 -38.88
N GLN A 259 49.28 -95.71 -38.39
CA GLN A 259 47.89 -95.79 -37.92
C GLN A 259 47.69 -95.04 -36.59
N ALA A 260 48.68 -95.07 -35.69
CA ALA A 260 48.67 -94.26 -34.46
C ALA A 260 48.79 -92.76 -34.76
N ASN A 261 49.56 -92.36 -35.78
CA ASN A 261 49.63 -90.96 -36.23
C ASN A 261 48.31 -90.46 -36.83
N VAL A 262 47.61 -91.29 -37.61
CA VAL A 262 46.29 -90.95 -38.16
C VAL A 262 45.25 -90.79 -37.04
N GLN A 263 45.18 -91.70 -36.07
CA GLN A 263 44.27 -91.55 -34.92
C GLN A 263 44.59 -90.33 -34.06
N ARG A 264 45.88 -89.97 -33.93
CA ARG A 264 46.30 -88.75 -33.21
C ARG A 264 45.92 -87.48 -33.97
N MET A 265 46.00 -87.48 -35.30
CA MET A 265 45.50 -86.39 -36.14
C MET A 265 43.97 -86.30 -36.11
N GLU A 266 43.24 -87.42 -36.10
CA GLU A 266 41.77 -87.43 -35.96
C GLU A 266 41.32 -86.87 -34.61
N ALA A 267 41.99 -87.24 -33.51
CA ALA A 267 41.72 -86.66 -32.18
C ALA A 267 42.01 -85.15 -32.14
N MET A 268 43.05 -84.71 -32.83
CA MET A 268 43.41 -83.29 -32.93
C MET A 268 42.40 -82.50 -33.77
N VAL A 269 41.91 -83.07 -34.88
CA VAL A 269 40.84 -82.47 -35.70
C VAL A 269 39.53 -82.36 -34.90
N ALA A 270 39.17 -83.40 -34.13
CA ALA A 270 38.00 -83.36 -33.27
C ALA A 270 38.11 -82.27 -32.18
N GLN A 271 39.31 -82.10 -31.60
CA GLN A 271 39.57 -81.04 -30.63
C GLN A 271 39.44 -79.64 -31.27
N TYR A 272 40.01 -79.42 -32.46
CA TYR A 272 39.87 -78.15 -33.17
C TYR A 272 38.43 -77.86 -33.61
N GLN A 273 37.65 -78.88 -33.98
CA GLN A 273 36.23 -78.72 -34.28
C GLN A 273 35.40 -78.35 -33.04
N ALA A 274 35.70 -78.94 -31.88
CA ALA A 274 35.07 -78.57 -30.61
C ALA A 274 35.45 -77.15 -30.17
N GLU A 275 36.72 -76.76 -30.33
CA GLU A 275 37.20 -75.40 -30.06
C GLU A 275 36.51 -74.38 -30.98
N ALA A 276 36.39 -74.69 -32.27
CA ALA A 276 35.69 -73.86 -33.25
C ALA A 276 34.19 -73.73 -32.94
N ALA A 277 33.52 -74.81 -32.52
CA ALA A 277 32.12 -74.77 -32.10
C ALA A 277 31.92 -73.90 -30.84
N ARG A 278 32.86 -73.97 -29.87
CA ARG A 278 32.83 -73.12 -28.68
C ARG A 278 33.04 -71.64 -29.04
N VAL A 279 33.97 -71.34 -29.94
CA VAL A 279 34.20 -69.97 -30.41
C VAL A 279 32.98 -69.42 -31.16
N ALA A 280 32.32 -70.25 -31.98
CA ALA A 280 31.08 -69.88 -32.66
C ALA A 280 29.94 -69.58 -31.67
N ALA A 281 29.77 -70.42 -30.64
CA ALA A 281 28.78 -70.21 -29.59
C ALA A 281 29.07 -68.92 -28.77
N ASN A 282 30.33 -68.67 -28.42
CA ASN A 282 30.72 -67.43 -27.74
C ASN A 282 30.44 -66.19 -28.61
N ALA A 283 30.73 -66.27 -29.92
CA ALA A 283 30.45 -65.19 -30.86
C ALA A 283 28.94 -64.93 -31.04
N GLU A 284 28.08 -65.93 -30.83
CA GLU A 284 26.62 -65.77 -30.82
C GLU A 284 26.13 -65.04 -29.57
N VAL A 285 26.70 -65.36 -28.39
CA VAL A 285 26.41 -64.65 -27.13
C VAL A 285 26.83 -63.19 -27.24
N GLU A 286 28.05 -62.91 -27.72
CA GLU A 286 28.52 -61.53 -27.91
C GLU A 286 27.64 -60.76 -28.90
N ARG A 287 27.15 -61.40 -29.97
CA ARG A 287 26.20 -60.78 -30.90
C ARG A 287 24.86 -60.47 -30.23
N ALA A 288 24.36 -61.34 -29.36
CA ALA A 288 23.14 -61.09 -28.59
C ALA A 288 23.33 -59.93 -27.59
N ASP A 289 24.46 -59.89 -26.88
CA ASP A 289 24.79 -58.81 -25.94
C ASP A 289 24.95 -57.46 -26.64
N VAL A 290 25.62 -57.43 -27.81
CA VAL A 290 25.71 -56.23 -28.65
C VAL A 290 24.33 -55.80 -29.14
N GLY A 291 23.45 -56.74 -29.50
CA GLY A 291 22.05 -56.46 -29.84
C GLY A 291 21.29 -55.81 -28.69
N ALA A 292 21.39 -56.36 -27.48
CA ALA A 292 20.76 -55.80 -26.28
C ALA A 292 21.28 -54.40 -25.93
N LEU A 293 22.59 -54.17 -26.07
CA LEU A 293 23.19 -52.84 -25.90
C LEU A 293 22.71 -51.85 -26.97
N HIS A 294 22.51 -52.29 -28.22
CA HIS A 294 21.99 -51.44 -29.28
C HIS A 294 20.52 -51.04 -29.05
N GLU A 295 19.68 -51.97 -28.58
CA GLU A 295 18.31 -51.66 -28.17
C GLU A 295 18.25 -50.71 -26.97
N ALA A 296 19.14 -50.89 -25.98
CA ALA A 296 19.25 -49.96 -24.86
C ALA A 296 19.69 -48.57 -25.33
N ALA A 297 20.67 -48.48 -26.22
CA ALA A 297 21.12 -47.22 -26.82
C ALA A 297 19.97 -46.51 -27.57
N ALA A 298 19.17 -47.24 -28.35
CA ALA A 298 18.00 -46.69 -29.03
C ALA A 298 16.94 -46.15 -28.04
N LYS A 299 16.68 -46.87 -26.93
CA LYS A 299 15.77 -46.41 -25.86
C LYS A 299 16.28 -45.11 -25.22
N TYR A 300 17.57 -45.04 -24.88
CA TYR A 300 18.16 -43.81 -24.33
C TYR A 300 18.13 -42.66 -25.33
N GLN A 301 18.37 -42.92 -26.61
CA GLN A 301 18.30 -41.90 -27.65
C GLN A 301 16.89 -41.32 -27.79
N HIS A 302 15.84 -42.17 -27.77
CA HIS A 302 14.46 -41.71 -27.73
C HIS A 302 14.13 -40.90 -26.47
N LEU A 303 14.64 -41.32 -25.31
CA LEU A 303 14.47 -40.59 -24.05
C LEU A 303 15.12 -39.20 -24.12
N VAL A 304 16.34 -39.12 -24.65
CA VAL A 304 17.06 -37.85 -24.86
C VAL A 304 16.26 -36.93 -25.79
N THR A 305 15.79 -37.43 -26.93
CA THR A 305 14.95 -36.63 -27.85
C THR A 305 13.65 -36.16 -27.19
N ALA A 306 13.02 -36.99 -26.35
CA ALA A 306 11.82 -36.59 -25.60
C ALA A 306 12.13 -35.49 -24.58
N LEU A 307 13.25 -35.60 -23.86
CA LEU A 307 13.70 -34.59 -22.90
C LEU A 307 14.08 -33.28 -23.60
N GLU A 308 14.69 -33.33 -24.78
CA GLU A 308 14.99 -32.15 -25.60
C GLU A 308 13.72 -31.44 -26.07
N LYS A 309 12.70 -32.19 -26.50
CA LYS A 309 11.38 -31.63 -26.84
C LYS A 309 10.72 -30.97 -25.63
N ASN A 310 10.72 -31.64 -24.47
CA ASN A 310 10.17 -31.08 -23.23
C ASN A 310 10.92 -29.82 -22.80
N LYS A 311 12.25 -29.79 -22.91
CA LYS A 311 13.06 -28.60 -22.65
C LYS A 311 12.67 -27.45 -23.60
N ALA A 312 12.46 -27.72 -24.88
CA ALA A 312 12.04 -26.70 -25.84
C ALA A 312 10.64 -26.14 -25.51
N LEU A 313 9.68 -26.99 -25.12
CA LEU A 313 8.35 -26.57 -24.69
C LEU A 313 8.41 -25.70 -23.43
N LEU A 314 9.16 -26.13 -22.40
CA LEU A 314 9.32 -25.35 -21.17
C LEU A 314 10.00 -23.99 -21.42
N LEU A 315 10.94 -23.92 -22.35
CA LEU A 315 11.55 -22.64 -22.73
C LEU A 315 10.55 -21.74 -23.47
N ALA A 316 9.69 -22.29 -24.33
CA ALA A 316 8.62 -21.53 -24.97
C ALA A 316 7.59 -21.01 -23.97
N GLU A 317 7.15 -21.84 -23.02
CA GLU A 317 6.26 -21.44 -21.92
C GLU A 317 6.88 -20.36 -21.04
N ARG A 318 8.18 -20.48 -20.73
CA ARG A 318 8.91 -19.47 -19.98
C ARG A 318 8.92 -18.12 -20.69
N GLU A 319 9.16 -18.09 -22.01
CA GLU A 319 9.12 -16.83 -22.77
C GLU A 319 7.71 -16.25 -22.86
N GLU A 320 6.68 -17.08 -22.97
CA GLU A 320 5.29 -16.63 -22.97
C GLU A 320 4.87 -16.06 -21.60
N LEU A 321 5.25 -16.72 -20.50
CA LEU A 321 5.07 -16.21 -19.15
C LEU A 321 5.82 -14.90 -18.93
N LYS A 322 7.04 -14.77 -19.48
CA LYS A 322 7.82 -13.54 -19.39
C LYS A 322 7.13 -12.38 -20.11
N LYS A 323 6.52 -12.62 -21.28
CA LYS A 323 5.68 -11.62 -21.96
C LYS A 323 4.44 -11.27 -21.13
N ALA A 324 3.75 -12.27 -20.55
CA ALA A 324 2.57 -12.05 -19.72
C ALA A 324 2.90 -11.21 -18.47
N VAL A 325 4.05 -11.45 -17.84
CA VAL A 325 4.56 -10.65 -16.71
C VAL A 325 4.85 -9.22 -17.16
N ALA A 326 5.50 -9.02 -18.30
CA ALA A 326 5.77 -7.68 -18.82
C ALA A 326 4.47 -6.89 -19.09
N VAL A 327 3.46 -7.54 -19.69
CA VAL A 327 2.12 -6.94 -19.90
C VAL A 327 1.44 -6.62 -18.56
N GLY A 328 1.58 -7.50 -17.56
CA GLY A 328 1.09 -7.27 -16.20
C GLY A 328 1.74 -6.05 -15.55
N ASP A 329 3.07 -5.94 -15.61
CA ASP A 329 3.83 -4.81 -15.07
C ASP A 329 3.44 -3.49 -15.71
N ASP A 330 3.21 -3.47 -17.02
CA ASP A 330 2.78 -2.25 -17.72
C ASP A 330 1.35 -1.85 -17.35
N ARG A 331 0.44 -2.81 -17.13
CA ARG A 331 -0.90 -2.53 -16.58
C ARG A 331 -0.83 -1.96 -15.17
N VAL A 332 0.05 -2.49 -14.32
CA VAL A 332 0.26 -1.98 -12.95
C VAL A 332 0.82 -0.55 -12.99
N LYS A 333 1.80 -0.26 -13.84
CA LYS A 333 2.32 1.10 -14.03
C LYS A 333 1.24 2.05 -14.53
N GLN A 334 0.44 1.63 -15.50
CA GLN A 334 -0.66 2.45 -16.03
C GLN A 334 -1.72 2.73 -14.95
N GLN A 335 -2.05 1.72 -14.13
CA GLN A 335 -3.00 1.90 -13.03
C GLN A 335 -2.42 2.79 -11.92
N ALA A 336 -1.14 2.65 -11.59
CA ALA A 336 -0.46 3.53 -10.64
C ALA A 336 -0.41 4.99 -11.14
N PHE A 337 -0.21 5.21 -12.44
CA PHE A 337 -0.30 6.53 -13.05
C PHE A 337 -1.71 7.10 -12.96
N ARG A 338 -2.73 6.31 -13.32
CA ARG A 338 -4.15 6.73 -13.19
C ARG A 338 -4.51 7.09 -11.74
N SER A 339 -4.11 6.27 -10.77
CA SER A 339 -4.34 6.57 -9.36
C SER A 339 -3.63 7.84 -8.89
N LYS A 340 -2.45 8.18 -9.43
CA LYS A 340 -1.80 9.46 -9.15
C LYS A 340 -2.58 10.64 -9.72
N VAL A 341 -3.05 10.54 -10.96
CA VAL A 341 -3.88 11.57 -11.59
C VAL A 341 -5.19 11.76 -10.82
N ASP A 342 -5.85 10.68 -10.41
CA ASP A 342 -7.08 10.74 -9.61
C ASP A 342 -6.81 11.34 -8.23
N GLN A 343 -5.67 11.02 -7.59
CA GLN A 343 -5.27 11.62 -6.33
C GLN A 343 -5.04 13.14 -6.47
N GLU A 344 -4.33 13.58 -7.50
CA GLU A 344 -4.11 15.00 -7.77
C GLU A 344 -5.45 15.71 -8.03
N ARG A 345 -6.38 15.08 -8.75
CA ARG A 345 -7.72 15.61 -8.97
C ARG A 345 -8.51 15.79 -7.67
N VAL A 346 -8.48 14.79 -6.78
CA VAL A 346 -9.11 14.88 -5.45
C VAL A 346 -8.47 15.98 -4.59
N ASP A 347 -7.16 16.14 -4.66
CA ASP A 347 -6.43 17.20 -3.94
C ASP A 347 -6.81 18.59 -4.48
N TRP A 348 -6.99 18.74 -5.79
CA TRP A 348 -7.49 19.98 -6.41
C TRP A 348 -8.94 20.27 -6.03
N ASP A 349 -9.82 19.27 -6.02
CA ASP A 349 -11.21 19.41 -5.58
C ASP A 349 -11.27 19.84 -4.10
N HIS A 350 -10.42 19.27 -3.23
CA HIS A 350 -10.31 19.70 -1.83
C HIS A 350 -9.86 21.17 -1.70
N LYS A 351 -8.86 21.59 -2.50
CA LYS A 351 -8.41 23.00 -2.50
C LYS A 351 -9.51 23.93 -2.99
N LEU A 352 -10.24 23.56 -4.03
CA LEU A 352 -11.34 24.34 -4.60
C LEU A 352 -12.48 24.53 -3.58
N VAL A 353 -12.89 23.46 -2.88
CA VAL A 353 -13.87 23.54 -1.80
C VAL A 353 -13.36 24.44 -0.66
N GLY A 354 -12.07 24.34 -0.32
CA GLY A 354 -11.43 25.23 0.64
C GLY A 354 -11.45 26.71 0.22
N TRP A 355 -11.28 26.99 -1.07
CA TRP A 355 -11.36 28.35 -1.62
C TRP A 355 -12.80 28.87 -1.66
N GLN A 356 -13.76 28.04 -2.08
CA GLN A 356 -15.18 28.39 -2.05
C GLN A 356 -15.66 28.71 -0.64
N LYS A 357 -15.23 27.93 0.36
CA LYS A 357 -15.54 28.21 1.77
C LYS A 357 -14.98 29.56 2.22
N LYS A 358 -13.72 29.87 1.87
CA LYS A 358 -13.11 31.17 2.19
C LYS A 358 -13.79 32.34 1.48
N ALA A 359 -14.21 32.15 0.22
CA ALA A 359 -14.97 33.15 -0.53
C ALA A 359 -16.33 33.40 0.13
N MET A 360 -17.08 32.35 0.50
CA MET A 360 -18.34 32.49 1.23
C MET A 360 -18.17 33.16 2.61
N GLU A 361 -17.08 32.86 3.33
CA GLU A 361 -16.77 33.54 4.59
C GLU A 361 -16.41 35.02 4.38
N ALA A 362 -15.73 35.36 3.28
CA ALA A 362 -15.41 36.74 2.91
C ALA A 362 -16.67 37.50 2.48
N ASP A 363 -17.54 36.90 1.67
CA ASP A 363 -18.84 37.48 1.27
C ASP A 363 -19.76 37.67 2.46
N ALA A 364 -19.78 36.73 3.42
CA ALA A 364 -20.54 36.88 4.66
C ALA A 364 -20.02 38.04 5.52
N LYS A 365 -18.69 38.24 5.58
CA LYS A 365 -18.06 39.38 6.27
C LYS A 365 -18.35 40.70 5.54
N LEU A 366 -18.30 40.70 4.21
CA LEU A 366 -18.61 41.87 3.39
C LEU A 366 -20.09 42.27 3.54
N ALA A 367 -21.01 41.29 3.52
CA ALA A 367 -22.43 41.51 3.76
C ALA A 367 -22.70 42.04 5.18
N ALA A 368 -21.98 41.54 6.19
CA ALA A 368 -22.06 42.07 7.56
C ALA A 368 -21.58 43.52 7.64
N ALA A 369 -20.42 43.84 7.07
CA ALA A 369 -19.88 45.20 7.03
C ALA A 369 -20.79 46.16 6.24
N THR A 370 -21.39 45.70 5.14
CA THR A 370 -22.34 46.50 4.35
C THR A 370 -23.62 46.79 5.13
N LYS A 371 -24.08 45.83 5.96
CA LYS A 371 -25.24 45.98 6.83
C LYS A 371 -24.98 46.95 7.99
N GLU A 372 -23.78 46.93 8.57
CA GLU A 372 -23.33 47.92 9.57
C GLU A 372 -23.27 49.33 8.97
N LEU A 373 -22.80 49.47 7.73
CA LEU A 373 -22.69 50.76 7.04
C LEU A 373 -24.08 51.33 6.65
N GLN A 374 -25.04 50.47 6.30
CA GLN A 374 -26.43 50.87 6.08
C GLN A 374 -27.15 51.24 7.38
N GLN A 375 -26.87 50.56 8.50
CA GLN A 375 -27.39 50.93 9.82
C GLN A 375 -26.80 52.26 10.32
N ALA A 376 -25.55 52.57 10.01
CA ALA A 376 -24.95 53.87 10.27
C ALA A 376 -25.60 55.01 9.45
N ARG A 377 -26.13 54.72 8.25
CA ARG A 377 -26.86 55.68 7.41
C ARG A 377 -28.32 55.89 7.81
N ALA A 378 -28.92 54.99 8.59
CA ALA A 378 -30.34 55.03 8.95
C ALA A 378 -30.64 55.78 10.27
N ASN A 379 -29.64 56.39 10.91
CA ASN A 379 -29.79 57.21 12.13
C ASN A 379 -29.66 58.71 11.79
N PRO A 380 -30.74 59.52 11.79
CA PRO A 380 -30.64 60.95 11.57
C PRO A 380 -30.76 61.70 12.90
N VAL A 381 -29.65 62.21 13.43
CA VAL A 381 -29.66 63.34 14.37
C VAL A 381 -28.63 64.38 13.96
N VAL A 382 -29.16 65.42 13.31
CA VAL A 382 -28.85 66.86 13.37
C VAL A 382 -27.37 67.32 13.48
N VAL A 383 -26.89 67.75 12.30
CA VAL A 383 -26.21 69.01 11.94
C VAL A 383 -24.83 69.32 12.53
N LYS A 384 -23.84 69.38 11.63
CA LYS A 384 -22.93 70.53 11.54
C LYS A 384 -22.51 70.77 10.09
N GLU A 385 -22.79 72.00 9.65
CA GLU A 385 -22.16 72.66 8.53
C GLU A 385 -20.63 72.52 8.69
N VAL A 386 -20.02 71.69 7.84
CA VAL A 386 -18.58 71.58 7.71
C VAL A 386 -18.25 72.09 6.32
N VAL A 387 -17.65 73.27 6.34
CA VAL A 387 -16.70 73.81 5.37
C VAL A 387 -16.29 72.79 4.30
N VAL A 388 -16.47 73.19 3.04
CA VAL A 388 -15.77 72.61 1.90
C VAL A 388 -14.27 72.78 2.14
N GLN A 389 -13.70 71.88 2.92
CA GLN A 389 -12.29 71.59 2.87
C GLN A 389 -12.21 70.41 1.92
N GLU A 390 -11.59 70.62 0.77
CA GLU A 390 -11.18 69.56 -0.14
C GLU A 390 -10.50 68.48 0.70
N VAL A 391 -11.24 67.43 1.03
CA VAL A 391 -10.68 66.22 1.61
C VAL A 391 -9.98 65.56 0.43
N PRO A 392 -8.65 65.41 0.44
CA PRO A 392 -7.98 64.67 -0.60
C PRO A 392 -8.62 63.28 -0.60
N CYS A 393 -9.24 62.90 -1.72
CA CYS A 393 -9.72 61.55 -1.94
C CYS A 393 -8.61 60.62 -1.45
N ASN A 394 -8.88 59.87 -0.38
CA ASN A 394 -7.91 59.03 0.27
C ASN A 394 -7.68 57.82 -0.65
N ASN A 395 -6.99 58.05 -1.76
CA ASN A 395 -6.52 57.05 -2.72
C ASN A 395 -5.53 56.08 -2.05
N ASN A 396 -5.09 56.35 -0.82
CA ASN A 396 -4.14 55.54 -0.05
C ASN A 396 -4.49 54.05 0.07
N SER A 397 -5.76 53.62 -0.02
CA SER A 397 -6.07 52.18 -0.02
C SER A 397 -5.85 51.54 -1.39
N ASN A 398 -6.17 52.25 -2.47
CA ASN A 398 -5.87 51.79 -3.84
C ASN A 398 -4.38 51.93 -4.14
N ASP A 399 -3.72 53.01 -3.72
CA ASP A 399 -2.29 53.21 -3.88
C ASP A 399 -1.49 52.17 -3.08
N LYS A 400 -1.95 51.77 -1.89
CA LYS A 400 -1.35 50.66 -1.12
C LYS A 400 -1.60 49.30 -1.76
N LEU A 401 -2.77 49.09 -2.36
CA LEU A 401 -3.07 47.85 -3.07
C LEU A 401 -2.27 47.77 -4.37
N GLU A 402 -2.13 48.86 -5.11
CA GLU A 402 -1.28 48.97 -6.31
C GLU A 402 0.20 48.84 -5.95
N ALA A 403 0.66 49.43 -4.85
CA ALA A 403 2.03 49.24 -4.37
C ALA A 403 2.29 47.79 -3.95
N GLU A 404 1.32 47.11 -3.32
CA GLU A 404 1.45 45.71 -2.94
C GLU A 404 1.37 44.77 -4.15
N ILE A 405 0.52 45.08 -5.14
CA ILE A 405 0.49 44.37 -6.42
C ILE A 405 1.84 44.55 -7.13
N GLN A 406 2.38 45.77 -7.23
CA GLN A 406 3.70 46.02 -7.81
C GLN A 406 4.81 45.30 -7.05
N ARG A 407 4.74 45.24 -5.72
CA ARG A 407 5.70 44.49 -4.88
C ARG A 407 5.64 42.99 -5.14
N LEU A 408 4.44 42.43 -5.29
CA LEU A 408 4.24 41.02 -5.58
C LEU A 408 4.68 40.68 -7.02
N THR A 409 4.40 41.54 -8.00
CA THR A 409 4.89 41.38 -9.37
C THR A 409 6.42 41.38 -9.41
N GLN A 410 7.09 42.33 -8.74
CA GLN A 410 8.56 42.34 -8.65
C GLN A 410 9.13 41.12 -7.92
N ALA A 411 8.40 40.54 -6.97
CA ALA A 411 8.82 39.33 -6.28
C ALA A 411 8.68 38.08 -7.16
N ILE A 412 7.67 38.05 -8.04
CA ILE A 412 7.50 36.99 -9.05
C ILE A 412 8.61 37.09 -10.09
N ASP A 413 8.89 38.28 -10.63
CA ASP A 413 9.96 38.48 -11.61
C ASP A 413 11.33 38.03 -11.05
N LYS A 414 11.63 38.35 -9.78
CA LYS A 414 12.85 37.85 -9.11
C LYS A 414 12.87 36.33 -8.95
N LYS A 415 11.72 35.70 -8.76
CA LYS A 415 11.63 34.24 -8.64
C LYS A 415 11.75 33.57 -10.00
N ASP A 416 11.26 34.19 -11.06
CA ASP A 416 11.46 33.73 -12.43
C ASP A 416 12.93 33.85 -12.86
N ASP A 417 13.62 34.93 -12.47
CA ASP A 417 15.07 35.07 -12.65
C ASP A 417 15.86 33.98 -11.89
N GLU A 418 15.45 33.65 -10.66
CA GLU A 418 16.07 32.59 -9.84
C GLU A 418 15.85 31.20 -10.47
N ILE A 419 14.65 30.93 -10.97
CA ILE A 419 14.33 29.69 -11.70
C ILE A 419 15.16 29.60 -12.97
N HIS A 420 15.28 30.68 -13.74
CA HIS A 420 16.09 30.72 -14.95
C HIS A 420 17.58 30.46 -14.65
N LEU A 421 18.11 31.05 -13.58
CA LEU A 421 19.49 30.80 -13.13
C LEU A 421 19.71 29.34 -12.70
N LEU A 422 18.73 28.73 -12.00
CA LEU A 422 18.79 27.32 -11.63
C LEU A 422 18.74 26.40 -12.85
N GLN A 423 17.89 26.71 -13.84
CA GLN A 423 17.84 25.96 -15.10
C GLN A 423 19.17 26.02 -15.85
N LEU A 424 19.78 27.20 -15.96
CA LEU A 424 21.12 27.37 -16.54
C LEU A 424 22.19 26.59 -15.78
N THR A 425 22.12 26.58 -14.45
CA THR A 425 23.08 25.86 -13.59
C THR A 425 22.95 24.36 -13.78
N VAL A 426 21.73 23.82 -13.75
CA VAL A 426 21.47 22.39 -13.98
C VAL A 426 21.91 21.98 -15.38
N HIS A 427 21.60 22.80 -16.40
CA HIS A 427 22.04 22.52 -17.76
C HIS A 427 23.56 22.49 -17.88
N ARG A 428 24.26 23.45 -17.28
CA ARG A 428 25.73 23.48 -17.21
C ARG A 428 26.29 22.26 -16.50
N GLU A 429 25.78 21.90 -15.32
CA GLU A 429 26.25 20.72 -14.59
C GLU A 429 26.00 19.42 -15.35
N CYS A 430 24.87 19.32 -16.06
CA CYS A 430 24.57 18.19 -16.92
C CYS A 430 25.61 18.08 -18.05
N MET A 431 25.93 19.20 -18.71
CA MET A 431 26.95 19.25 -19.74
C MET A 431 28.35 18.93 -19.20
N GLU A 432 28.71 19.42 -18.02
CA GLU A 432 29.99 19.12 -17.37
C GLU A 432 30.09 17.63 -16.98
N ARG A 433 29.01 17.02 -16.47
CA ARG A 433 28.97 15.57 -16.18
C ARG A 433 29.05 14.74 -17.45
N THR A 434 28.33 15.10 -18.51
CA THR A 434 28.41 14.41 -19.80
C THR A 434 29.81 14.54 -20.39
N SER A 435 30.40 15.73 -20.34
CA SER A 435 31.79 15.98 -20.77
C SER A 435 32.80 15.16 -19.94
N MET A 436 32.60 15.04 -18.63
CA MET A 436 33.44 14.22 -17.75
C MET A 436 33.30 12.73 -18.06
N LEU A 437 32.08 12.23 -18.26
CA LEU A 437 31.83 10.85 -18.67
C LEU A 437 32.48 10.56 -20.02
N GLU A 438 32.46 11.51 -20.96
CA GLU A 438 33.11 11.39 -22.26
C GLU A 438 34.64 11.38 -22.17
N LYS A 439 35.22 12.19 -21.26
CA LYS A 439 36.65 12.13 -20.93
C LYS A 439 37.03 10.80 -20.28
N MET A 440 36.19 10.27 -19.39
CA MET A 440 36.41 8.97 -18.75
C MET A 440 36.30 7.81 -19.75
N ARG A 441 35.41 7.91 -20.74
CA ARG A 441 35.34 6.98 -21.88
C ARG A 441 36.58 7.08 -22.77
N SER A 442 36.95 8.29 -23.18
CA SER A 442 38.19 8.55 -23.96
C SER A 442 39.45 8.06 -23.24
N ALA A 443 39.48 8.09 -21.91
CA ALA A 443 40.57 7.55 -21.08
C ALA A 443 40.49 6.03 -20.86
N LYS A 444 39.52 5.33 -21.47
CA LYS A 444 39.23 3.88 -21.32
C LYS A 444 38.96 3.44 -19.88
N ILE A 445 38.53 4.36 -19.02
CA ILE A 445 38.15 4.08 -17.63
C ILE A 445 36.73 3.52 -17.58
N LEU A 446 35.86 3.98 -18.48
CA LEU A 446 34.49 3.47 -18.65
C LEU A 446 34.40 2.64 -19.94
N PRO A 447 33.62 1.55 -19.96
CA PRO A 447 33.40 0.76 -21.17
C PRO A 447 32.74 1.60 -22.27
N ASP A 448 33.24 1.47 -23.51
CA ASP A 448 32.62 2.09 -24.68
C ASP A 448 31.22 1.51 -24.89
N MET A 449 30.19 2.33 -24.72
CA MET A 449 28.84 1.95 -25.10
C MET A 449 28.73 2.11 -26.61
N VAL A 450 28.79 1.00 -27.33
CA VAL A 450 28.51 0.93 -28.77
C VAL A 450 27.06 1.37 -28.99
N THR A 451 26.86 2.58 -29.49
CA THR A 451 25.60 2.92 -30.17
C THR A 451 25.56 2.13 -31.47
N SER A 452 24.73 1.10 -31.54
CA SER A 452 24.49 0.35 -32.77
C SER A 452 24.03 1.28 -33.90
N GLN A 453 24.98 1.65 -34.76
CA GLN A 453 24.68 2.04 -36.14
C GLN A 453 24.07 0.81 -36.84
N VAL A 454 22.81 0.92 -37.22
CA VAL A 454 22.27 0.14 -38.34
C VAL A 454 22.12 1.14 -39.49
N GLU A 455 23.10 1.13 -40.38
CA GLU A 455 23.02 1.73 -41.70
C GLU A 455 22.47 0.72 -42.72
N MET A 456 21.87 1.29 -43.77
CA MET A 456 21.59 0.76 -45.13
C MET A 456 20.25 0.01 -45.32
N ASP A 457 19.42 0.32 -46.31
CA ASP A 457 19.62 1.17 -47.48
C ASP A 457 18.32 1.58 -48.20
N SER A 458 18.48 2.60 -49.04
CA SER A 458 17.48 3.40 -49.78
C SER A 458 16.77 2.68 -50.95
N ARG A 459 15.52 3.08 -51.27
CA ARG A 459 15.05 3.47 -52.64
C ARG A 459 13.57 3.92 -52.71
N GLN A 460 13.40 5.22 -52.94
CA GLN A 460 12.50 5.88 -53.90
C GLN A 460 11.11 5.26 -54.20
N HIS A 461 10.04 5.94 -53.78
CA HIS A 461 9.03 6.44 -54.72
C HIS A 461 8.25 7.63 -54.13
N ARG A 462 7.95 8.55 -55.03
CA ARG A 462 7.36 9.87 -54.88
C ARG A 462 5.84 9.79 -54.97
N ASP A 463 5.21 10.81 -54.38
CA ASP A 463 3.93 11.44 -54.73
C ASP A 463 2.60 10.79 -54.24
N GLU A 464 1.81 11.68 -53.62
CA GLU A 464 0.34 11.76 -53.53
C GLU A 464 -0.43 11.43 -52.21
N ILE A 465 -0.81 12.54 -51.54
CA ILE A 465 -2.18 12.94 -51.12
C ILE A 465 -2.69 12.57 -49.70
N ASP A 466 -2.87 13.65 -48.93
CA ASP A 466 -3.87 13.99 -47.90
C ASP A 466 -4.36 12.97 -46.87
N GLY A 467 -4.27 13.38 -45.58
CA GLY A 467 -5.15 12.85 -44.54
C GLY A 467 -4.64 13.04 -43.11
N CYS A 468 -4.89 14.22 -42.55
CA CYS A 468 -5.16 14.56 -41.14
C CYS A 468 -4.71 13.60 -40.00
N GLY A 469 -3.97 14.14 -39.02
CA GLY A 469 -3.99 13.63 -37.64
C GLY A 469 -2.69 13.80 -36.86
N ASP A 470 -2.70 14.69 -35.88
CA ASP A 470 -1.61 15.11 -34.99
C ASP A 470 -0.95 14.02 -34.12
N ASP A 471 0.21 14.43 -33.58
CA ASP A 471 0.92 13.97 -32.37
C ASP A 471 1.91 12.79 -32.46
N HIS A 472 3.20 13.16 -32.56
CA HIS A 472 4.38 12.43 -32.07
C HIS A 472 4.35 12.28 -30.53
N PRO A 473 5.32 11.59 -29.89
CA PRO A 473 5.84 10.24 -30.12
C PRO A 473 5.85 9.44 -28.79
N ASN A 474 5.90 8.11 -28.79
CA ASN A 474 6.63 7.45 -27.69
C ASN A 474 7.11 6.04 -28.01
N GLY A 475 8.43 5.87 -27.92
CA GLY A 475 9.10 4.59 -27.86
C GLY A 475 8.90 3.96 -26.50
N ASN A 476 8.47 2.71 -26.52
CA ASN A 476 8.57 1.79 -25.40
C ASN A 476 9.86 0.99 -25.60
N ASN A 477 10.78 0.97 -24.62
CA ASN A 477 10.97 -0.24 -23.81
C ASN A 477 12.18 -0.16 -22.86
N THR A 478 11.85 -0.22 -21.57
CA THR A 478 12.25 -1.25 -20.59
C THR A 478 13.63 -1.92 -20.63
N GLY A 479 14.27 -1.86 -19.45
CA GLY A 479 14.91 -3.01 -18.79
C GLY A 479 16.44 -3.00 -18.81
N GLY A 480 17.19 -3.19 -17.72
CA GLY A 480 16.85 -3.55 -16.34
C GLY A 480 18.12 -4.05 -15.61
N GLY A 481 18.12 -3.92 -14.27
CA GLY A 481 19.03 -4.59 -13.32
C GLY A 481 20.45 -4.02 -13.23
N GLY A 482 21.05 -3.71 -12.08
CA GLY A 482 20.73 -3.96 -10.68
C GLY A 482 22.06 -4.08 -9.93
N ASN A 483 22.27 -3.30 -8.86
CA ASN A 483 22.98 -3.69 -7.63
C ASN A 483 23.22 -2.49 -6.69
N GLY A 484 22.48 -2.51 -5.57
CA GLY A 484 22.99 -2.31 -4.21
C GLY A 484 23.70 -1.01 -3.84
N LEU A 485 22.95 0.02 -3.45
CA LEU A 485 23.34 0.92 -2.35
C LEU A 485 22.08 1.36 -1.58
N ALA A 486 21.85 0.75 -0.42
CA ALA A 486 20.77 1.12 0.49
C ALA A 486 20.98 2.54 1.04
N SER A 487 19.94 3.38 0.96
CA SER A 487 19.93 4.77 1.41
C SER A 487 20.07 4.89 2.94
N LEU A 488 20.84 5.89 3.36
CA LEU A 488 21.17 6.25 4.75
C LEU A 488 19.94 6.41 5.67
N TYR A 489 18.76 6.70 5.08
CA TYR A 489 17.50 6.88 5.78
C TYR A 489 16.89 5.60 6.36
N GLU A 490 17.20 4.42 5.79
CA GLU A 490 16.70 3.13 6.27
C GLU A 490 17.34 2.71 7.62
N LYS A 491 18.59 3.13 7.86
CA LYS A 491 19.38 2.79 9.06
C LYS A 491 18.99 3.60 10.31
N LEU A 492 18.30 4.74 10.15
CA LEU A 492 17.88 5.59 11.27
C LEU A 492 16.52 5.19 11.89
N ARG A 493 15.72 4.37 11.19
CA ARG A 493 14.37 4.00 11.64
C ARG A 493 14.34 2.88 12.68
N LYS A 494 15.40 2.06 12.79
CA LYS A 494 15.46 0.89 13.70
C LYS A 494 16.00 1.17 15.11
N LYS A 495 16.31 2.44 15.48
CA LYS A 495 17.01 2.76 16.75
C LYS A 495 16.21 3.46 17.86
N LYS A 496 14.88 3.58 17.79
CA LYS A 496 14.08 4.15 18.90
C LYS A 496 12.77 3.40 19.14
N ALA A 497 12.76 2.54 20.17
CA ALA A 497 11.77 2.49 21.26
C ALA A 497 11.82 1.14 22.02
N ARG A 498 12.69 1.04 23.02
CA ARG A 498 12.46 0.17 24.20
C ARG A 498 12.20 1.11 25.37
N GLN A 499 10.94 1.27 25.76
CA GLN A 499 10.59 1.81 27.07
C GLN A 499 10.63 0.65 28.07
N LYS A 500 11.48 0.79 29.09
CA LYS A 500 11.51 -0.08 30.26
C LYS A 500 10.31 0.26 31.15
N THR A 501 9.49 -0.75 31.44
CA THR A 501 8.61 -0.78 32.60
C THR A 501 9.45 -0.93 33.88
N LYS A 502 9.12 -0.14 34.90
CA LYS A 502 9.63 -0.31 36.27
C LYS A 502 8.85 -1.44 36.96
N ALA A 503 9.57 -2.35 37.59
CA ALA A 503 9.34 -2.79 38.96
C ALA A 503 10.68 -2.64 39.69
#